data_AF-A0A819ZTH7-F1
#
_entry.id   AF-A0A819ZTH7-F1
#
_cell.length_a   1.000
_cell.length_b   1.000
_cell.length_c   1.000
_cell.angle_alpha   90.00
_cell.angle_beta   90.00
_cell.angle_gamma   90.00
#
_symmetry.space_group_name_H-M   'P 1'
#
loop_
_entity.id
_entity.type
_entity.pdbx_description
1 polymer ?
#
loop_
_entity_poly.entity_id
_entity_poly.type
_entity_poly.pdbx_seq_one_letter_code
_entity_poly.pdbx_strand_id
1 'polypeptide(L)'
;MKKLNSSSSGVVIAGNNGNGNATNQFNGPMGIYIDVNNGSIIYVVDSSNHRVQRWVIGGTTGTTVAGGNSNGAALNQLNSPRAVISDSNGNLYISDTNNHRIVMWSSGATIGILIAGTSGVQGSTATTLKYPNGITFDANKNLYVADSNNFRIQKYIVCASTTTTTIATTTTVTAVPPCTPQSRSSGTLFSVTNPTSSTYPSYTCYAYTWVATGSSATLSFFFRHDSGGWMLDDV
;
A
#
# COMPACT_ATOMS: atom_id res chain seq x y z
N MET A 1 38.10 -11.04 5.27
CA MET A 1 37.26 -10.54 4.16
C MET A 1 37.05 -11.67 3.16
N LYS A 2 35.83 -12.16 3.01
CA LYS A 2 35.50 -13.22 2.04
C LYS A 2 35.50 -12.57 0.66
N LYS A 3 36.44 -12.94 -0.22
CA LYS A 3 36.49 -12.47 -1.60
C LYS A 3 35.15 -12.84 -2.25
N LEU A 4 34.37 -11.84 -2.65
CA LEU A 4 33.22 -12.05 -3.52
C LEU A 4 33.81 -12.44 -4.88
N ASN A 5 33.62 -13.69 -5.30
CA ASN A 5 33.97 -14.12 -6.65
C ASN A 5 33.02 -13.39 -7.61
N SER A 6 33.51 -12.32 -8.23
CA SER A 6 32.75 -11.56 -9.22
C SER A 6 32.65 -12.34 -10.52
N SER A 7 31.47 -12.86 -10.84
CA SER A 7 31.10 -13.12 -12.23
C SER A 7 31.00 -11.75 -12.92
N SER A 8 31.76 -11.54 -13.99
CA SER A 8 31.83 -10.27 -14.72
C SER A 8 30.69 -10.04 -15.70
N SER A 9 29.69 -10.94 -15.76
CA SER A 9 28.52 -10.81 -16.62
C SER A 9 27.23 -10.90 -15.81
N GLY A 10 26.31 -9.96 -16.07
CA GLY A 10 24.94 -10.05 -15.60
C GLY A 10 24.19 -11.21 -16.26
N VAL A 11 23.18 -11.73 -15.56
CA VAL A 11 22.25 -12.74 -16.08
C VAL A 11 20.85 -12.13 -16.07
N VAL A 12 20.12 -12.29 -17.18
CA VAL A 12 18.71 -11.86 -17.23
C VAL A 12 17.87 -12.83 -16.40
N ILE A 13 17.20 -12.31 -15.37
CA ILE A 13 16.36 -13.10 -14.47
C ILE A 13 14.85 -12.82 -14.62
N ALA A 14 14.49 -11.79 -15.39
CA ALA A 14 13.12 -11.43 -15.74
C ALA A 14 13.10 -10.58 -17.04
N GLY A 15 12.09 -10.75 -17.88
CA GLY A 15 11.91 -9.98 -19.13
C GLY A 15 12.69 -10.51 -20.34
N ASN A 16 13.32 -9.59 -21.09
CA ASN A 16 14.09 -9.84 -22.34
C ASN A 16 13.28 -10.18 -23.61
N ASN A 17 11.97 -9.95 -23.64
CA ASN A 17 11.14 -10.18 -24.84
C ASN A 17 10.73 -8.88 -25.55
N GLY A 18 11.54 -7.83 -25.42
CA GLY A 18 11.31 -6.51 -26.01
C GLY A 18 10.39 -5.60 -25.19
N ASN A 19 10.16 -4.40 -25.74
CA ASN A 19 9.23 -3.43 -25.17
C ASN A 19 7.78 -3.83 -25.50
N GLY A 20 6.94 -3.94 -24.48
CA GLY A 20 5.51 -4.18 -24.64
C GLY A 20 4.80 -4.44 -23.31
N ASN A 21 3.53 -4.84 -23.38
CA ASN A 21 2.66 -5.06 -22.23
C ASN A 21 2.31 -6.53 -21.98
N ALA A 22 2.83 -7.46 -22.79
CA ALA A 22 2.65 -8.89 -22.56
C ALA A 22 3.25 -9.33 -21.22
N THR A 23 2.87 -10.51 -20.73
CA THR A 23 3.31 -11.04 -19.43
C THR A 23 4.81 -11.32 -19.38
N ASN A 24 5.48 -11.47 -20.52
CA ASN A 24 6.91 -11.68 -20.67
C ASN A 24 7.69 -10.42 -21.11
N GLN A 25 7.01 -9.27 -21.21
CA GLN A 25 7.57 -7.99 -21.66
C GLN A 25 7.51 -6.94 -20.55
N PHE A 26 8.37 -5.92 -20.68
CA PHE A 26 8.35 -4.72 -19.83
C PHE A 26 8.39 -3.47 -20.70
N ASN A 27 7.91 -2.36 -20.17
CA ASN A 27 8.03 -1.03 -20.73
C ASN A 27 8.47 -0.06 -19.61
N GLY A 28 9.74 0.33 -19.65
CA GLY A 28 10.35 1.20 -18.65
C GLY A 28 10.32 0.63 -17.22
N PRO A 29 10.91 -0.53 -16.94
CA PRO A 29 10.99 -1.04 -15.57
C PRO A 29 11.92 -0.14 -14.73
N MET A 30 11.45 0.39 -13.59
CA MET A 30 12.19 1.39 -12.79
C MET A 30 12.54 0.95 -11.37
N GLY A 31 11.74 0.08 -10.76
CA GLY A 31 11.90 -0.37 -9.38
C GLY A 31 11.87 -1.87 -9.29
N ILE A 32 12.61 -2.42 -8.33
CA ILE A 32 12.60 -3.85 -8.04
C ILE A 32 12.52 -4.11 -6.53
N TYR A 33 11.90 -5.21 -6.16
CA TYR A 33 11.98 -5.78 -4.82
C TYR A 33 12.18 -7.29 -4.92
N ILE A 34 13.14 -7.82 -4.19
CA ILE A 34 13.40 -9.26 -4.12
C ILE A 34 12.84 -9.75 -2.79
N ASP A 35 11.87 -10.66 -2.85
CA ASP A 35 11.39 -11.34 -1.66
C ASP A 35 12.36 -12.47 -1.33
N VAL A 36 13.32 -12.16 -0.46
CA VAL A 36 14.39 -13.09 -0.05
C VAL A 36 13.89 -14.25 0.80
N ASN A 37 12.74 -14.11 1.46
CA ASN A 37 12.14 -15.19 2.26
C ASN A 37 11.55 -16.27 1.34
N ASN A 38 11.01 -15.85 0.19
CA ASN A 38 10.59 -16.76 -0.86
C ASN A 38 11.68 -17.01 -1.91
N GLY A 39 12.82 -16.31 -1.83
CA GLY A 39 14.12 -16.51 -2.51
C GLY A 39 14.13 -16.51 -4.05
N SER A 40 12.95 -16.68 -4.63
CA SER A 40 12.69 -17.06 -6.01
C SER A 40 11.72 -16.09 -6.65
N ILE A 41 11.32 -15.02 -5.96
CA ILE A 41 10.36 -14.04 -6.45
C ILE A 41 11.00 -12.66 -6.52
N ILE A 42 10.83 -12.01 -7.66
CA ILE A 42 11.13 -10.60 -7.87
C ILE A 42 9.85 -9.86 -8.26
N TYR A 43 9.62 -8.72 -7.64
CA TYR A 43 8.60 -7.76 -8.05
C TYR A 43 9.28 -6.67 -8.86
N VAL A 44 8.75 -6.39 -10.04
CA VAL A 44 9.26 -5.39 -10.97
C VAL A 44 8.20 -4.33 -11.18
N VAL A 45 8.56 -3.08 -10.92
CA VAL A 45 7.73 -1.93 -11.24
C VAL A 45 7.89 -1.63 -12.72
N ASP A 46 6.89 -2.04 -13.50
CA ASP A 46 6.83 -1.88 -14.95
C ASP A 46 6.15 -0.54 -15.26
N SER A 47 6.90 0.55 -15.09
CA SER A 47 6.37 1.89 -14.85
C SER A 47 5.53 2.42 -16.00
N SER A 48 5.98 2.27 -17.25
CA SER A 48 5.24 2.77 -18.42
C SER A 48 4.06 1.88 -18.80
N ASN A 49 3.96 0.67 -18.22
CA ASN A 49 2.76 -0.16 -18.26
C ASN A 49 1.87 0.03 -17.02
N HIS A 50 2.22 0.94 -16.11
CA HIS A 50 1.39 1.31 -14.96
C HIS A 50 1.03 0.10 -14.07
N ARG A 51 1.98 -0.81 -13.86
CA ARG A 51 1.75 -2.06 -13.13
C ARG A 51 2.96 -2.50 -12.33
N VAL A 52 2.72 -3.40 -11.38
CA VAL A 52 3.76 -4.20 -10.73
C VAL A 52 3.61 -5.65 -11.16
N GLN A 53 4.71 -6.21 -11.65
CA GLN A 53 4.80 -7.58 -12.13
C GLN A 53 5.53 -8.45 -11.11
N ARG A 54 4.90 -9.54 -10.68
CA ARG A 54 5.56 -10.61 -9.92
C ARG A 54 6.15 -11.63 -10.89
N TRP A 55 7.42 -11.95 -10.71
CA TRP A 55 8.15 -12.94 -11.51
C TRP A 55 8.81 -13.97 -10.62
N VAL A 56 8.79 -15.22 -11.06
CA VAL A 56 9.73 -16.21 -10.55
C VAL A 56 11.08 -15.92 -11.20
N ILE A 57 12.16 -15.87 -10.41
CA ILE A 57 13.52 -15.63 -10.88
C ILE A 57 13.90 -16.73 -11.88
N GLY A 58 14.25 -16.33 -13.10
CA GLY A 58 14.53 -17.26 -14.21
C GLY A 58 13.29 -17.83 -14.91
N GLY A 59 12.08 -17.42 -14.50
CA GLY A 59 10.84 -17.70 -15.22
C GLY A 59 10.80 -16.98 -16.57
N THR A 60 9.87 -17.40 -17.44
CA THR A 60 9.70 -16.82 -18.79
C THR A 60 8.60 -15.77 -18.87
N THR A 61 7.70 -15.74 -17.89
CA THR A 61 6.56 -14.83 -17.79
C THR A 61 6.36 -14.38 -16.34
N GLY A 62 5.70 -13.23 -16.17
CA GLY A 62 5.22 -12.75 -14.89
C GLY A 62 3.71 -12.63 -14.80
N THR A 63 3.27 -12.19 -13.63
CA THR A 63 1.86 -11.96 -13.31
C THR A 63 1.69 -10.54 -12.77
N THR A 64 0.71 -9.80 -13.28
CA THR A 64 0.36 -8.49 -12.73
C THR A 64 -0.22 -8.69 -11.34
N VAL A 65 0.35 -8.02 -10.33
CA VAL A 65 -0.10 -8.12 -8.93
C VAL A 65 -0.58 -6.78 -8.35
N ALA A 66 -0.34 -5.68 -9.06
CA ALA A 66 -0.93 -4.38 -8.76
C ALA A 66 -1.01 -3.53 -10.04
N GLY A 67 -2.05 -2.70 -10.17
CA GLY A 67 -2.28 -1.86 -11.35
C GLY A 67 -2.62 -2.68 -12.61
N GLY A 68 -2.18 -2.20 -13.77
CA GLY A 68 -2.47 -2.83 -15.07
C GLY A 68 -3.87 -2.58 -15.64
N ASN A 69 -4.68 -1.74 -14.97
CA ASN A 69 -6.03 -1.35 -15.38
C ASN A 69 -6.05 0.03 -16.05
N SER A 70 -5.13 0.25 -17.01
CA SER A 70 -4.79 1.56 -17.57
C SER A 70 -4.19 2.52 -16.53
N ASN A 71 -3.69 3.67 -17.01
CA ASN A 71 -3.19 4.71 -16.12
C ASN A 71 -4.35 5.52 -15.52
N GLY A 72 -4.27 5.83 -14.24
CA GLY A 72 -5.27 6.66 -13.57
C GLY A 72 -5.11 6.69 -12.06
N ALA A 73 -5.94 7.48 -11.39
CA ALA A 73 -5.86 7.74 -9.95
C ALA A 73 -6.85 6.89 -9.12
N ALA A 74 -7.65 6.03 -9.74
CA ALA A 74 -8.48 5.09 -8.99
C ALA A 74 -7.60 4.11 -8.19
N LEU A 75 -8.14 3.54 -7.11
CA LEU A 75 -7.37 2.64 -6.23
C LEU A 75 -7.05 1.29 -6.87
N ASN A 76 -7.66 0.93 -8.01
CA ASN A 76 -7.26 -0.24 -8.82
C ASN A 76 -6.31 0.12 -9.97
N GLN A 77 -5.87 1.38 -10.07
CA GLN A 77 -4.99 1.92 -11.10
C GLN A 77 -3.69 2.45 -10.51
N LEU A 78 -2.66 2.54 -11.34
CA LEU A 78 -1.40 3.21 -11.01
C LEU A 78 -1.07 4.20 -12.13
N ASN A 79 -0.16 5.13 -11.85
CA ASN A 79 0.35 6.08 -12.82
C ASN A 79 1.87 6.26 -12.67
N SER A 80 2.62 5.61 -13.55
CA SER A 80 4.09 5.64 -13.57
C SER A 80 4.71 5.39 -12.20
N PRO A 81 4.36 4.26 -11.53
CA PRO A 81 4.93 3.94 -10.23
C PRO A 81 6.44 3.79 -10.33
N ARG A 82 7.21 4.04 -9.26
CA ARG A 82 8.69 4.00 -9.32
C ARG A 82 9.37 3.05 -8.36
N ALA A 83 8.78 2.75 -7.23
CA ALA A 83 9.33 1.83 -6.25
C ALA A 83 8.26 0.90 -5.71
N VAL A 84 8.72 -0.28 -5.29
CA VAL A 84 7.92 -1.28 -4.58
C VAL A 84 8.75 -1.86 -3.45
N ILE A 85 8.12 -2.11 -2.30
CA ILE A 85 8.68 -2.90 -1.19
C ILE A 85 7.57 -3.83 -0.67
N SER A 86 7.93 -4.90 0.02
CA SER A 86 6.95 -5.72 0.73
C SER A 86 7.15 -5.71 2.24
N ASP A 87 6.07 -5.93 2.98
CA ASP A 87 6.12 -6.29 4.39
C ASP A 87 6.24 -7.82 4.59
N SER A 88 6.31 -8.26 5.85
CA SER A 88 6.40 -9.68 6.21
C SER A 88 5.13 -10.49 5.94
N ASN A 89 4.00 -9.82 5.68
CA ASN A 89 2.74 -10.46 5.32
C ASN A 89 2.57 -10.56 3.79
N GLY A 90 3.57 -10.09 3.03
CA GLY A 90 3.53 -10.08 1.57
C GLY A 90 2.70 -8.94 0.97
N ASN A 91 2.32 -7.92 1.76
CA ASN A 91 1.67 -6.73 1.21
C ASN A 91 2.71 -5.88 0.48
N LEU A 92 2.36 -5.41 -0.71
CA LEU A 92 3.21 -4.57 -1.56
C LEU A 92 2.88 -3.10 -1.35
N TYR A 93 3.87 -2.30 -0.96
CA TYR A 93 3.76 -0.86 -0.88
C TYR A 93 4.43 -0.27 -2.10
N ILE A 94 3.73 0.61 -2.80
CA ILE A 94 4.12 1.10 -4.12
C ILE A 94 4.10 2.63 -4.09
N SER A 95 5.19 3.25 -4.56
CA SER A 95 5.19 4.69 -4.84
C SER A 95 4.52 4.93 -6.18
N ASP A 96 3.28 5.38 -6.13
CA ASP A 96 2.47 5.71 -7.29
C ASP A 96 2.74 7.17 -7.69
N THR A 97 3.92 7.36 -8.28
CA THR A 97 4.63 8.64 -8.34
C THR A 97 3.83 9.76 -9.00
N ASN A 98 3.20 9.52 -10.16
CA ASN A 98 2.43 10.56 -10.84
C ASN A 98 1.04 10.79 -10.26
N ASN A 99 0.58 9.89 -9.37
CA ASN A 99 -0.62 10.11 -8.57
C ASN A 99 -0.32 10.70 -7.18
N HIS A 100 0.95 10.99 -6.89
CA HIS A 100 1.38 11.68 -5.67
C HIS A 100 0.94 10.96 -4.38
N ARG A 101 0.99 9.64 -4.38
CA ARG A 101 0.56 8.80 -3.27
C ARG A 101 1.44 7.58 -3.06
N ILE A 102 1.35 7.00 -1.88
CA ILE A 102 1.78 5.63 -1.61
C ILE A 102 0.53 4.78 -1.41
N VAL A 103 0.54 3.60 -2.01
CA VAL A 103 -0.59 2.68 -2.02
C VAL A 103 -0.11 1.27 -1.72
N MET A 104 -0.89 0.52 -0.95
CA MET A 104 -0.62 -0.85 -0.54
C MET A 104 -1.55 -1.82 -1.27
N TRP A 105 -1.01 -2.92 -1.79
CA TRP A 105 -1.77 -4.07 -2.28
C TRP A 105 -1.49 -5.29 -1.44
N SER A 106 -2.53 -5.87 -0.87
CA SER A 106 -2.45 -7.20 -0.27
C SER A 106 -2.33 -8.27 -1.35
N SER A 107 -1.76 -9.42 -1.00
CA SER A 107 -1.68 -10.56 -1.92
C SER A 107 -3.06 -10.93 -2.47
N GLY A 108 -3.20 -10.97 -3.81
CA GLY A 108 -4.45 -11.29 -4.49
C GLY A 108 -5.48 -10.17 -4.55
N ALA A 109 -5.21 -8.98 -3.98
CA ALA A 109 -6.12 -7.85 -4.03
C ALA A 109 -6.23 -7.28 -5.46
N THR A 110 -7.44 -6.89 -5.85
CA THR A 110 -7.71 -6.20 -7.13
C THR A 110 -7.71 -4.67 -6.99
N ILE A 111 -7.82 -4.17 -5.76
CA ILE A 111 -7.86 -2.76 -5.38
C ILE A 111 -6.81 -2.54 -4.29
N GLY A 112 -6.11 -1.41 -4.35
CA GLY A 112 -5.15 -1.00 -3.34
C GLY A 112 -5.76 -0.13 -2.25
N ILE A 113 -4.99 0.10 -1.20
CA ILE A 113 -5.36 0.94 -0.05
C ILE A 113 -4.42 2.14 -0.04
N LEU A 114 -4.97 3.35 0.15
CA LEU A 114 -4.17 4.57 0.27
C LEU A 114 -3.42 4.55 1.61
N ILE A 115 -2.10 4.70 1.57
CA ILE A 115 -1.24 4.72 2.78
C ILE A 115 -0.73 6.12 3.08
N ALA A 116 -0.42 6.91 2.06
CA ALA A 116 0.10 8.26 2.22
C ALA A 116 -0.17 9.12 0.99
N GLY A 117 -0.24 10.44 1.19
CA GLY A 117 -0.56 11.40 0.14
C GLY A 117 -2.06 11.53 -0.09
N THR A 118 -2.44 12.22 -1.16
CA THR A 118 -3.84 12.39 -1.57
C THR A 118 -3.93 12.06 -3.05
N SER A 119 -4.81 11.13 -3.41
CA SER A 119 -4.83 10.56 -4.76
C SER A 119 -5.04 11.62 -5.85
N GLY A 120 -4.05 11.76 -6.73
CA GLY A 120 -4.10 12.73 -7.83
C GLY A 120 -3.85 14.18 -7.41
N VAL A 121 -3.51 14.43 -6.14
CA VAL A 121 -3.29 15.77 -5.60
C VAL A 121 -1.85 15.89 -5.10
N GLN A 122 -1.06 16.70 -5.81
CA GLN A 122 0.26 17.10 -5.30
C GLN A 122 0.13 18.20 -4.24
N GLY A 123 1.04 18.18 -3.28
CA GLY A 123 1.17 19.26 -2.29
C GLY A 123 2.42 19.10 -1.44
N SER A 124 2.63 20.04 -0.52
CA SER A 124 3.78 20.10 0.39
C SER A 124 3.40 20.02 1.87
N THR A 125 2.11 19.79 2.18
CA THR A 125 1.63 19.61 3.57
C THR A 125 2.10 18.26 4.12
N ALA A 126 1.89 18.00 5.41
CA ALA A 126 2.22 16.70 6.01
C ALA A 126 1.41 15.52 5.41
N THR A 127 0.23 15.81 4.85
CA THR A 127 -0.69 14.81 4.30
C THR A 127 -0.62 14.67 2.78
N THR A 128 0.14 15.53 2.11
CA THR A 128 0.32 15.52 0.65
C THR A 128 1.75 15.19 0.27
N LEU A 129 1.93 14.63 -0.92
CA LEU A 129 3.22 14.28 -1.50
C LEU A 129 3.37 14.97 -2.86
N LYS A 130 4.60 15.02 -3.38
CA LYS A 130 4.93 15.55 -4.69
C LYS A 130 6.01 14.69 -5.33
N TYR A 131 5.57 13.83 -6.26
CA TYR A 131 6.40 12.84 -6.94
C TYR A 131 7.21 11.94 -5.97
N PRO A 132 6.52 11.17 -5.10
CA PRO A 132 7.20 10.22 -4.23
C PRO A 132 7.92 9.17 -5.07
N ASN A 133 9.16 8.82 -4.70
CA ASN A 133 10.00 7.91 -5.50
C ASN A 133 10.47 6.71 -4.66
N GLY A 134 11.60 6.82 -3.98
CA GLY A 134 12.09 5.75 -3.10
C GLY A 134 11.22 5.59 -1.85
N ILE A 135 11.00 4.34 -1.44
CA ILE A 135 10.31 4.00 -0.19
C ILE A 135 11.05 2.88 0.53
N THR A 136 11.00 2.87 1.87
CA THR A 136 11.57 1.78 2.68
C THR A 136 10.92 1.71 4.06
N PHE A 137 11.13 0.62 4.79
CA PHE A 137 10.70 0.47 6.18
C PHE A 137 11.87 0.57 7.15
N ASP A 138 11.63 1.10 8.35
CA ASP A 138 12.51 0.86 9.50
C ASP A 138 12.20 -0.48 10.20
N ALA A 139 12.99 -0.82 11.22
CA ALA A 139 12.80 -2.03 12.02
C ALA A 139 11.43 -2.07 12.74
N ASN A 140 10.84 -0.90 13.00
CA ASN A 140 9.53 -0.73 13.64
C ASN A 140 8.39 -0.67 12.60
N LYS A 141 8.66 -0.99 11.33
CA LYS A 141 7.69 -0.98 10.23
C LYS A 141 7.09 0.40 9.94
N ASN A 142 7.78 1.47 10.31
CA ASN A 142 7.43 2.80 9.80
C ASN A 142 7.92 2.94 8.36
N LEU A 143 7.05 3.46 7.50
CA LEU A 143 7.34 3.74 6.11
C LEU A 143 8.08 5.08 5.97
N TYR A 144 9.19 5.08 5.26
CA TYR A 144 9.93 6.28 4.89
C TYR A 144 9.76 6.51 3.39
N VAL A 145 9.41 7.73 3.00
CA VAL A 145 9.10 8.12 1.62
C VAL A 145 10.01 9.27 1.20
N ALA A 146 10.74 9.08 0.11
CA ALA A 146 11.41 10.17 -0.58
C ALA A 146 10.38 10.99 -1.36
N ASP A 147 9.98 12.12 -0.77
CA ASP A 147 9.02 13.07 -1.34
C ASP A 147 9.77 14.03 -2.27
N SER A 148 10.17 13.49 -3.42
CA SER A 148 11.32 13.96 -4.22
C SER A 148 11.25 15.44 -4.61
N ASN A 149 10.07 15.93 -5.00
CA ASN A 149 9.90 17.31 -5.46
C ASN A 149 9.51 18.28 -4.34
N ASN A 150 9.44 17.78 -3.10
CA ASN A 150 9.41 18.59 -1.89
C ASN A 150 10.76 18.57 -1.14
N PHE A 151 11.79 17.93 -1.71
CA PHE A 151 13.16 17.90 -1.17
C PHE A 151 13.25 17.38 0.28
N ARG A 152 12.37 16.43 0.64
CA ARG A 152 12.26 15.90 1.99
C ARG A 152 12.08 14.39 2.02
N ILE A 153 12.38 13.81 3.18
CA ILE A 153 11.97 12.45 3.53
C ILE A 153 10.84 12.55 4.54
N GLN A 154 9.73 11.86 4.28
CA GLN A 154 8.60 11.78 5.20
C GLN A 154 8.52 10.40 5.85
N LYS A 155 8.17 10.37 7.12
CA LYS A 155 7.94 9.15 7.90
C LYS A 155 6.44 8.98 8.12
N TYR A 156 5.92 7.81 7.79
CA TYR A 156 4.55 7.39 8.02
C TYR A 156 4.55 6.16 8.93
N ILE A 157 3.70 6.20 9.94
CA ILE A 157 3.39 5.02 10.74
C ILE A 157 2.33 4.24 9.98
N VAL A 158 2.59 2.95 9.75
CA VAL A 158 1.63 2.05 9.10
C VAL A 158 1.11 1.10 10.18
N CYS A 159 -0.17 1.22 10.54
CA CYS A 159 -0.81 0.24 11.43
C CYS A 159 -1.07 -1.03 10.61
N ALA A 160 -0.59 -2.20 11.06
CA ALA A 160 -0.81 -3.46 10.34
C ALA A 160 -2.31 -3.78 10.28
N SER A 161 -2.87 -3.84 9.07
CA SER A 161 -4.25 -4.27 8.85
C SER A 161 -4.38 -5.76 9.14
N THR A 162 -5.02 -6.10 10.25
CA THR A 162 -5.48 -7.47 10.49
C THR A 162 -6.83 -7.66 9.79
N THR A 163 -6.79 -8.27 8.61
CA THR A 163 -7.93 -8.93 7.92
C THR A 163 -9.13 -8.04 7.57
N THR A 164 -9.27 -7.72 6.28
CA THR A 164 -10.51 -7.21 5.68
C THR A 164 -11.41 -8.40 5.31
N THR A 165 -12.55 -8.54 5.97
CA THR A 165 -13.65 -9.42 5.49
C THR A 165 -14.53 -8.57 4.58
N THR A 166 -14.58 -8.90 3.29
CA THR A 166 -15.39 -8.15 2.31
C THR A 166 -16.89 -8.29 2.62
N ILE A 167 -17.57 -7.16 2.86
CA ILE A 167 -19.05 -7.11 2.92
C ILE A 167 -19.54 -6.49 1.62
N ALA A 168 -20.29 -7.28 0.83
CA ALA A 168 -21.00 -6.81 -0.34
C ALA A 168 -22.37 -6.25 0.05
N THR A 169 -22.44 -5.05 0.62
CA THR A 169 -23.70 -4.29 0.69
C THR A 169 -23.45 -2.80 0.51
N THR A 170 -24.15 -2.21 -0.45
CA THR A 170 -24.19 -0.79 -0.79
C THR A 170 -24.80 0.04 0.34
N THR A 171 -23.99 0.44 1.32
CA THR A 171 -24.30 1.58 2.19
C THR A 171 -23.02 2.35 2.46
N THR A 172 -22.96 3.57 1.95
CA THR A 172 -21.94 4.56 2.28
C THR A 172 -22.08 4.93 3.76
N VAL A 173 -21.08 4.63 4.57
CA VAL A 173 -20.98 5.13 5.95
C VAL A 173 -20.06 6.36 5.92
N THR A 174 -20.62 7.56 6.04
CA THR A 174 -19.86 8.79 6.24
C THR A 174 -19.50 8.89 7.72
N ALA A 175 -18.23 8.65 8.06
CA ALA A 175 -17.71 8.97 9.38
C ALA A 175 -17.52 10.49 9.49
N VAL A 176 -18.27 11.14 10.38
CA VAL A 176 -18.06 12.55 10.73
C VAL A 176 -17.29 12.59 12.05
N PRO A 177 -16.06 13.12 12.09
CA PRO A 177 -15.43 13.46 13.38
C PRO A 177 -16.17 14.69 13.93
N PRO A 178 -16.68 14.72 15.17
CA PRO A 178 -16.16 14.07 16.38
C PRO A 178 -17.18 13.15 17.09
N CYS A 179 -16.75 12.04 17.68
CA CYS A 179 -17.58 11.32 18.65
C CYS A 179 -16.94 11.33 20.04
N THR A 180 -17.27 12.35 20.83
CA THR A 180 -17.58 12.11 22.24
C THR A 180 -18.75 11.10 22.30
N PRO A 181 -18.74 10.11 23.21
CA PRO A 181 -19.83 9.16 23.32
C PRO A 181 -21.10 9.89 23.75
N GLN A 182 -21.96 10.22 22.79
CA GLN A 182 -23.35 10.55 23.05
C GLN A 182 -24.20 9.39 22.55
N SER A 183 -24.93 8.79 23.48
CA SER A 183 -26.03 7.89 23.19
C SER A 183 -26.99 8.55 22.21
N ARG A 184 -27.11 8.01 20.99
CA ARG A 184 -28.29 8.25 20.17
C ARG A 184 -29.09 6.96 20.04
N SER A 185 -30.32 7.07 20.48
CA SER A 185 -31.38 6.09 20.37
C SER A 185 -31.91 5.96 18.95
N SER A 186 -32.43 4.76 18.68
CA SER A 186 -33.27 4.33 17.56
C SER A 186 -32.54 3.90 16.28
N GLY A 187 -32.36 2.57 16.18
CA GLY A 187 -32.12 1.86 14.93
C GLY A 187 -30.70 1.31 14.72
N THR A 188 -30.02 0.82 15.75
CA THR A 188 -28.65 0.33 15.60
C THR A 188 -28.62 -1.02 14.86
N LEU A 189 -28.30 -0.99 13.56
CA LEU A 189 -28.00 -2.19 12.75
C LEU A 189 -26.60 -2.78 13.04
N PHE A 190 -25.81 -2.13 13.88
CA PHE A 190 -24.44 -2.52 14.20
C PHE A 190 -24.11 -2.26 15.68
N SER A 191 -23.40 -3.18 16.33
CA SER A 191 -22.79 -2.93 17.65
C SER A 191 -21.31 -2.62 17.48
N VAL A 192 -20.83 -1.59 18.19
CA VAL A 192 -19.40 -1.26 18.31
C VAL A 192 -18.84 -2.05 19.48
N THR A 193 -17.84 -2.89 19.25
CA THR A 193 -17.01 -3.41 20.35
C THR A 193 -15.94 -2.39 20.72
N ASN A 194 -15.61 -2.29 22.02
CA ASN A 194 -14.54 -1.41 22.50
C ASN A 194 -13.27 -1.63 21.65
N PRO A 195 -12.60 -0.56 21.18
CA PRO A 195 -11.48 -0.69 20.29
C PRO A 195 -10.35 -1.47 20.97
N THR A 196 -9.70 -2.35 20.21
CA THR A 196 -8.39 -2.83 20.61
C THR A 196 -7.38 -1.73 20.28
N SER A 197 -6.61 -1.30 21.27
CA SER A 197 -5.59 -0.27 21.10
C SER A 197 -4.21 -0.89 21.20
N SER A 198 -3.33 -0.48 20.30
CA SER A 198 -1.89 -0.73 20.41
C SER A 198 -1.21 0.62 20.67
N THR A 199 -0.70 0.79 21.88
CA THR A 199 0.02 1.98 22.30
C THR A 199 1.50 1.87 21.96
N TYR A 200 2.01 2.84 21.21
CA TYR A 200 3.41 3.02 20.91
C TYR A 200 3.91 4.31 21.59
N PRO A 201 5.23 4.48 21.80
CA PRO A 201 5.76 5.62 22.56
C PRO A 201 5.35 7.01 22.05
N SER A 202 4.92 7.13 20.79
CA SER A 202 4.54 8.40 20.16
C SER A 202 3.13 8.44 19.55
N TYR A 203 2.33 7.36 19.63
CA TYR A 203 0.97 7.30 19.07
C TYR A 203 0.18 6.07 19.55
N THR A 204 -1.13 6.11 19.35
CA THR A 204 -2.03 4.97 19.59
C THR A 204 -2.74 4.60 18.29
N CYS A 205 -2.64 3.34 17.86
CA CYS A 205 -3.52 2.81 16.80
C CYS A 205 -4.80 2.28 17.48
N TYR A 206 -5.97 2.63 16.93
CA TYR A 206 -7.25 2.07 17.36
C TYR A 206 -7.85 1.24 16.22
N ALA A 207 -8.22 0.00 16.54
CA ALA A 207 -9.00 -0.84 15.64
C ALA A 207 -10.44 -0.91 16.17
N TYR A 208 -11.40 -0.42 15.38
CA TYR A 208 -12.82 -0.54 15.70
C TYR A 208 -13.45 -1.62 14.83
N THR A 209 -14.12 -2.57 15.48
CA THR A 209 -14.90 -3.61 14.83
C THR A 209 -16.38 -3.31 15.03
N TRP A 210 -17.11 -3.26 13.91
CA TRP A 210 -18.56 -3.14 13.88
C TRP A 210 -19.16 -4.49 13.48
N VAL A 211 -20.03 -5.03 14.32
CA VAL A 211 -20.75 -6.29 14.05
C VAL A 211 -22.17 -5.94 13.63
N ALA A 212 -22.57 -6.33 12.42
CA ALA A 212 -23.97 -6.19 12.00
C ALA A 212 -24.85 -7.07 12.89
N THR A 213 -25.90 -6.50 13.48
CA THR A 213 -26.82 -7.24 14.36
C THR A 213 -27.48 -8.38 13.58
N GLY A 214 -27.25 -9.63 14.01
CA GLY A 214 -27.78 -10.84 13.37
C GLY A 214 -26.91 -11.42 12.24
N SER A 215 -25.67 -10.93 12.05
CA SER A 215 -24.72 -11.44 11.06
C SER A 215 -23.35 -11.72 11.70
N SER A 216 -22.60 -12.67 11.12
CA SER A 216 -21.18 -12.89 11.45
C SER A 216 -20.23 -11.92 10.72
N ALA A 217 -20.77 -10.95 9.98
CA ALA A 217 -20.00 -9.99 9.21
C ALA A 217 -19.48 -8.85 10.10
N THR A 218 -18.18 -8.56 9.98
CA THR A 218 -17.47 -7.52 10.72
C THR A 218 -16.85 -6.51 9.78
N LEU A 219 -17.05 -5.22 10.04
CA LEU A 219 -16.34 -4.13 9.36
C LEU A 219 -15.29 -3.54 10.31
N SER A 220 -14.04 -3.48 9.86
CA SER A 220 -12.91 -2.98 10.65
C SER A 220 -12.41 -1.66 10.09
N PHE A 221 -12.35 -0.62 10.93
CA PHE A 221 -11.70 0.65 10.60
C PHE A 221 -10.50 0.86 11.51
N PHE A 222 -9.43 1.42 10.96
CA PHE A 222 -8.22 1.76 11.70
C PHE A 222 -8.11 3.28 11.81
N PHE A 223 -7.91 3.76 13.03
CA PHE A 223 -7.67 5.16 13.29
C PHE A 223 -6.28 5.33 13.88
N ARG A 224 -5.59 6.35 13.40
CA ARG A 224 -4.33 6.81 13.96
C ARG A 224 -4.59 8.03 14.85
N HIS A 225 -4.01 8.00 16.06
CA HIS A 225 -3.99 9.15 16.95
C HIS A 225 -2.53 9.52 17.28
N ASP A 226 -2.09 10.68 16.80
CA ASP A 226 -0.82 11.30 17.20
C ASP A 226 -1.06 12.73 17.74
N SER A 227 0.02 13.44 18.08
CA SER A 227 -0.05 14.81 18.60
C SER A 227 -0.67 15.83 17.63
N GLY A 228 -0.93 15.45 16.37
CA GLY A 228 -1.60 16.25 15.35
C GLY A 228 -3.10 15.96 15.18
N GLY A 229 -3.68 15.02 15.94
CA GLY A 229 -5.11 14.69 15.93
C GLY A 229 -5.46 13.38 15.23
N TRP A 230 -6.75 13.22 14.88
CA TRP A 230 -7.30 12.02 14.26
C TRP A 230 -7.16 12.07 12.73
N MET A 231 -6.62 11.01 12.13
CA MET A 231 -6.66 10.81 10.68
C MET A 231 -7.45 9.52 10.38
N LEU A 232 -8.40 9.64 9.44
CA LEU A 232 -9.15 8.51 8.88
C LEU A 232 -8.28 7.88 7.79
N ASP A 233 -7.97 6.60 7.91
CA ASP A 233 -7.49 5.82 6.79
C ASP A 233 -8.74 5.30 6.04
N ASP A 234 -9.03 5.90 4.88
CA ASP A 234 -10.17 5.52 4.04
C ASP A 234 -10.01 4.07 3.51
N VAL A 235 -11.11 3.32 3.59
CA VAL A 235 -11.27 1.91 3.14
C VAL A 235 -11.57 1.85 1.65
#